data_AF-A0A968R569-F1
#
_entry.id   AF-A0A968R569-F1
#
_cell.length_a   1.000
_cell.length_b   1.000
_cell.length_c   1.000
_cell.angle_alpha   90.00
_cell.angle_beta   90.00
_cell.angle_gamma   90.00
#
_symmetry.space_group_name_H-M   'P 1'
#
loop_
_entity.id
_entity.type
_entity.pdbx_description
1 polymer ?
#
loop_
_entity_poly.entity_id
_entity_poly.type
_entity_poly.pdbx_seq_one_letter_code
_entity_poly.pdbx_strand_id
1 'polypeptide(L)'
;DFEKAIASEPDRLKGEVEKIRSDESYYSFNHQHYSYLSRGIYVDQIKNWLDYFPREQLLILKCEDFEANPAKVFSRVLNFLDISVSAVKEYEISSAGDYSKMPGDIERGLTNYFAPYNQELSDLLKEDFNWS
;
A
#
# COMPACT_ATOMS: atom_id res chain seq x y z
N ASP A 1 -7.29 22.16 0.17
CA ASP A 1 -7.35 22.00 -1.29
C ASP A 1 -6.36 20.90 -1.69
N PHE A 2 -6.85 19.86 -2.37
CA PHE A 2 -6.15 18.60 -2.58
C PHE A 2 -4.94 18.75 -3.51
N GLU A 3 -5.13 19.42 -4.65
CA GLU A 3 -4.09 19.61 -5.67
C GLU A 3 -2.88 20.38 -5.10
N LYS A 4 -3.14 21.42 -4.30
CA LYS A 4 -2.09 22.17 -3.60
C LYS A 4 -1.32 21.31 -2.60
N ALA A 5 -1.99 20.36 -1.94
CA ALA A 5 -1.36 19.46 -0.99
C ALA A 5 -0.39 18.51 -1.70
N ILE A 6 -0.81 17.90 -2.81
CA ILE A 6 0.05 17.08 -3.67
C ILE A 6 1.22 17.90 -4.23
N ALA A 7 0.96 19.08 -4.77
CA ALA A 7 2.00 19.92 -5.36
C ALA A 7 3.08 20.34 -4.33
N SER A 8 2.72 20.41 -3.05
CA SER A 8 3.65 20.74 -1.95
C SER A 8 4.38 19.52 -1.38
N GLU A 9 3.98 18.30 -1.74
CA GLU A 9 4.55 17.06 -1.18
C GLU A 9 6.06 16.95 -1.38
N PRO A 10 6.64 17.18 -2.58
CA PRO A 10 8.08 17.01 -2.78
C PRO A 10 8.92 17.90 -1.86
N ASP A 11 8.51 19.16 -1.68
CA ASP A 11 9.21 20.11 -0.80
C ASP A 11 9.06 19.72 0.68
N ARG A 12 7.89 19.23 1.09
CA ARG A 12 7.63 18.79 2.46
C ARG A 12 8.43 17.54 2.84
N LEU A 13 8.64 16.63 1.89
CA LEU A 13 9.33 15.36 2.12
C LEU A 13 10.84 15.43 1.87
N LYS A 14 11.34 16.55 1.35
CA LYS A 14 12.76 16.70 0.99
C LYS A 14 13.69 16.40 2.17
N GLY A 15 14.49 15.35 2.05
CA GLY A 15 15.46 14.95 3.07
C GLY A 15 14.88 14.13 4.23
N GLU A 16 13.57 13.90 4.27
CA GLU A 16 12.94 13.22 5.41
C GLU A 16 13.27 11.73 5.43
N VAL A 17 13.32 11.07 4.26
CA VAL A 17 13.68 9.64 4.16
C VAL A 17 15.13 9.40 4.58
N GLU A 18 16.05 10.29 4.21
CA GLU A 18 17.46 10.22 4.58
C GLU A 18 17.64 10.36 6.09
N LYS A 19 16.90 11.28 6.73
CA LYS A 19 16.91 11.44 8.18
C LYS A 19 16.40 10.18 8.88
N ILE A 20 15.26 9.64 8.43
CA ILE A 20 14.68 8.39 8.95
C ILE A 20 15.69 7.25 8.86
N ARG A 21 16.41 7.13 7.74
CA ARG A 21 17.43 6.08 7.55
C ARG A 21 18.68 6.29 8.40
N SER A 22 19.02 7.54 8.74
CA SER A 22 20.24 7.86 9.48
C SER A 22 20.10 7.79 11.01
N ASP A 23 18.87 7.90 11.51
CA ASP A 23 18.58 7.96 12.94
C ASP A 23 17.29 7.17 13.24
N GLU A 24 17.45 6.01 13.86
CA GLU A 24 16.35 5.12 14.23
C GLU A 24 15.35 5.76 15.21
N SER A 25 15.77 6.79 15.95
CA SER A 25 14.91 7.53 16.88
C SER A 25 14.19 8.71 16.24
N TYR A 26 14.52 9.03 14.97
CA TYR A 26 13.97 10.18 14.29
C TYR A 26 12.51 9.96 13.89
N TYR A 27 11.64 10.82 14.41
CA TYR A 27 10.25 10.89 14.04
C TYR A 27 10.04 11.99 12.99
N SER A 28 9.68 11.60 11.76
CA SER A 28 9.32 12.54 10.71
C SER A 28 7.81 12.80 10.67
N PHE A 29 7.40 13.94 11.23
CA PHE A 29 6.01 14.43 11.10
C PHE A 29 5.62 14.60 9.63
N ASN A 30 6.51 15.16 8.81
CA ASN A 30 6.24 15.43 7.40
C ASN A 30 6.01 14.13 6.62
N HIS A 31 6.88 13.13 6.79
CA HIS A 31 6.70 11.84 6.13
C HIS A 31 5.43 11.12 6.61
N GLN A 32 5.08 11.22 7.89
CA GLN A 32 3.86 10.61 8.41
C GLN A 32 2.58 11.27 7.88
N HIS A 33 2.57 12.59 7.68
CA HIS A 33 1.33 13.32 7.37
C HIS A 33 1.22 13.83 5.93
N TYR A 34 2.32 13.94 5.20
CA TYR A 34 2.36 14.61 3.89
C TYR A 34 2.80 13.71 2.72
N SER A 35 2.98 12.41 2.95
CA SER A 35 3.23 11.43 1.90
C SER A 35 1.92 11.01 1.22
N TYR A 36 1.30 11.92 0.46
CA TYR A 36 0.01 11.68 -0.18
C TYR A 36 0.12 10.72 -1.38
N LEU A 37 1.10 10.96 -2.26
CA LEU A 37 1.36 10.13 -3.44
C LEU A 37 2.44 9.09 -3.20
N SER A 38 3.57 9.52 -2.63
CA SER A 38 4.75 8.66 -2.41
C SER A 38 4.43 7.41 -1.58
N ARG A 39 3.52 7.52 -0.60
CA ARG A 39 3.06 6.37 0.19
C ARG A 39 2.34 5.31 -0.64
N GLY A 40 1.66 5.73 -1.71
CA GLY A 40 0.94 4.85 -2.63
C GLY A 40 1.85 4.16 -3.65
N ILE A 41 3.14 4.50 -3.72
CA ILE A 41 4.11 3.82 -4.59
C ILE A 41 4.58 2.53 -3.89
N TYR A 42 3.74 1.49 -3.94
CA TYR A 42 3.99 0.25 -3.19
C TYR A 42 5.22 -0.51 -3.68
N VAL A 43 5.57 -0.40 -4.97
CA VAL A 43 6.75 -1.08 -5.52
C VAL A 43 8.04 -0.67 -4.80
N ASP A 44 8.20 0.61 -4.49
CA ASP A 44 9.38 1.13 -3.77
C ASP A 44 9.39 0.66 -2.31
N GLN A 45 8.21 0.66 -1.67
CA GLN A 45 8.05 0.16 -0.30
C GLN A 45 8.44 -1.32 -0.22
N ILE A 46 7.95 -2.14 -1.16
CA ILE A 46 8.19 -3.59 -1.18
C ILE A 46 9.64 -3.89 -1.52
N LYS A 47 10.28 -3.17 -2.44
CA LYS A 47 11.72 -3.28 -2.70
C LYS A 47 12.55 -3.04 -1.43
N ASN A 48 12.22 -2.01 -0.66
CA ASN A 48 12.90 -1.76 0.62
C ASN A 48 12.77 -2.95 1.60
N TRP A 49 11.62 -3.63 1.64
CA TRP A 49 11.47 -4.84 2.47
C TRP A 49 12.30 -6.00 1.92
N LEU A 50 12.34 -6.18 0.60
CA LEU A 50 13.08 -7.26 -0.06
C LEU A 50 14.61 -7.13 0.07
N ASP A 51 15.12 -5.93 0.38
CA ASP A 51 16.54 -5.74 0.71
C ASP A 51 16.96 -6.45 2.01
N TYR A 52 16.00 -6.75 2.91
CA TYR A 52 16.27 -7.34 4.22
C TYR A 52 15.55 -8.67 4.46
N PHE A 53 14.40 -8.89 3.83
CA PHE A 53 13.58 -10.07 4.02
C PHE A 53 13.41 -10.83 2.69
N PRO A 54 13.61 -12.16 2.68
CA PRO A 54 13.34 -12.96 1.50
C PRO A 54 11.85 -12.92 1.15
N ARG A 55 11.54 -13.08 -0.14
CA ARG A 55 10.18 -12.94 -0.70
C ARG A 55 9.16 -13.84 -0.01
N GLU A 56 9.57 -15.02 0.41
CA GLU A 56 8.74 -16.03 1.06
C GLU A 56 8.30 -15.62 2.46
N GLN A 57 8.98 -14.65 3.09
CA GLN A 57 8.60 -14.06 4.38
C GLN A 57 7.65 -12.86 4.26
N LEU A 58 7.19 -12.55 3.04
CA LEU A 58 6.24 -11.45 2.79
C LEU A 58 4.96 -12.01 2.17
N LEU A 59 3.84 -11.84 2.87
CA LEU A 59 2.51 -12.10 2.31
C LEU A 59 1.89 -10.77 1.87
N ILE A 60 1.65 -10.61 0.57
CA ILE A 60 1.02 -9.43 -0.03
C ILE A 60 -0.37 -9.85 -0.52
N LEU A 61 -1.39 -9.10 -0.11
CA LEU A 61 -2.79 -9.41 -0.37
C LEU A 61 -3.51 -8.16 -0.90
N LYS A 62 -4.42 -8.38 -1.84
CA LYS A 62 -5.32 -7.34 -2.36
C LYS A 62 -6.55 -7.24 -1.48
N CYS A 63 -7.00 -6.01 -1.21
CA CYS A 63 -8.23 -5.79 -0.45
C CYS A 63 -9.44 -6.31 -1.26
N GLU A 64 -9.41 -6.17 -2.57
CA GLU A 64 -10.43 -6.62 -3.51
C GLU A 64 -10.60 -8.15 -3.47
N ASP A 65 -9.50 -8.90 -3.33
CA ASP A 65 -9.55 -10.35 -3.15
C ASP A 65 -10.18 -10.71 -1.80
N PHE A 66 -9.88 -9.92 -0.75
CA PHE A 66 -10.43 -10.13 0.59
C PHE A 66 -11.92 -9.80 0.61
N GLU A 67 -12.36 -8.71 -0.01
CA GLU A 67 -13.78 -8.35 -0.15
C GLU A 67 -14.55 -9.39 -0.95
N ALA A 68 -13.96 -9.90 -2.04
CA ALA A 68 -14.59 -10.92 -2.88
C ALA A 68 -14.68 -12.29 -2.19
N ASN A 69 -13.67 -12.67 -1.41
CA ASN A 69 -13.67 -13.95 -0.69
C ASN A 69 -12.83 -13.90 0.60
N PRO A 70 -13.40 -13.37 1.71
CA PRO A 70 -12.69 -13.21 2.97
C PRO A 70 -12.14 -14.53 3.52
N ALA A 71 -12.93 -15.60 3.43
CA ALA A 71 -12.55 -16.92 3.94
C ALA A 71 -11.31 -17.48 3.23
N LYS A 72 -11.24 -17.34 1.89
CA LYS A 72 -10.09 -17.80 1.10
C LYS A 72 -8.84 -17.00 1.44
N VAL A 73 -8.93 -15.67 1.48
CA VAL A 73 -7.79 -14.81 1.78
C VAL A 73 -7.31 -15.00 3.21
N PHE A 74 -8.22 -15.09 4.17
CA PHE A 74 -7.87 -15.37 5.55
C PHE A 74 -7.21 -16.75 5.73
N SER A 75 -7.68 -17.78 5.02
CA SER A 75 -7.01 -19.08 5.00
C SER A 75 -5.56 -18.99 4.48
N ARG A 76 -5.28 -18.10 3.49
CA ARG A 76 -3.91 -17.83 3.05
C ARG A 76 -3.07 -17.21 4.17
N VAL A 77 -3.63 -16.27 4.94
CA VAL A 77 -2.96 -15.68 6.11
C VAL A 77 -2.64 -16.75 7.15
N LEU A 78 -3.60 -17.60 7.51
CA LEU A 78 -3.38 -18.68 8.47
C LEU A 78 -2.28 -19.65 8.01
N ASN A 79 -2.31 -20.07 6.76
CA ASN A 79 -1.29 -20.95 6.19
C ASN A 79 0.10 -20.30 6.18
N PHE A 80 0.17 -19.00 5.86
CA PHE A 80 1.42 -18.24 5.90
C PHE A 80 2.01 -18.12 7.31
N LEU A 81 1.15 -18.02 8.32
CA LEU A 81 1.53 -17.98 9.74
C LEU A 81 1.68 -19.36 10.39
N ASP A 82 1.50 -20.45 9.62
CA ASP A 82 1.49 -21.84 10.11
C ASP A 82 0.46 -22.10 11.23
N ILE A 83 -0.75 -21.52 11.08
CA ILE A 83 -1.88 -21.67 12.01
C ILE A 83 -2.94 -22.59 11.40
N SER A 84 -3.42 -23.58 12.17
CA SER A 84 -4.48 -24.48 11.72
C SER A 84 -5.82 -23.76 11.47
N VAL A 85 -6.40 -23.99 10.29
CA VAL A 85 -7.66 -23.38 9.80
C VAL A 85 -8.89 -23.79 10.63
N SER A 86 -8.83 -24.89 11.37
CA SER A 86 -9.95 -25.42 12.16
C SER A 86 -10.41 -24.53 13.33
N ALA A 87 -9.71 -23.42 13.60
CA ALA A 87 -9.91 -22.56 14.76
C ALA A 87 -10.90 -21.39 14.56
N VAL A 88 -11.34 -21.10 13.32
CA VAL A 88 -12.09 -19.85 13.04
C VAL A 88 -13.50 -20.13 12.54
N LYS A 89 -14.51 -19.58 13.22
CA LYS A 89 -15.93 -19.90 13.00
C LYS A 89 -16.76 -18.78 12.37
N GLU A 90 -16.44 -17.50 12.57
CA GLU A 90 -17.26 -16.36 12.06
C GLU A 90 -16.40 -15.13 11.78
N TYR A 91 -16.79 -14.30 10.79
CA TYR A 91 -16.15 -13.02 10.45
C TYR A 91 -17.20 -11.91 10.45
N GLU A 92 -16.91 -10.79 11.10
CA GLU A 92 -17.68 -9.56 10.95
C GLU A 92 -17.03 -8.68 9.87
N ILE A 93 -17.82 -8.29 8.88
CA ILE A 93 -17.39 -7.34 7.85
C ILE A 93 -17.76 -5.94 8.34
N SER A 94 -16.76 -5.15 8.71
CA SER A 94 -16.93 -3.71 8.90
C SER A 94 -16.97 -3.04 7.53
N SER A 95 -18.04 -2.32 7.19
CA SER A 95 -18.12 -1.56 5.94
C SER A 95 -17.10 -0.42 5.92
N ALA A 96 -16.51 -0.18 4.75
CA ALA A 96 -15.65 0.98 4.51
C ALA A 96 -16.42 2.29 4.71
N GLY A 97 -15.71 3.36 5.10
CA GLY A 97 -16.29 4.69 5.24
C GLY A 97 -16.83 5.24 3.92
N ASP A 98 -17.82 6.13 4.01
CA ASP A 98 -18.35 6.86 2.86
C ASP A 98 -17.34 7.93 2.42
N TYR A 99 -16.84 7.81 1.19
CA TYR A 99 -15.90 8.77 0.61
C TYR A 99 -16.61 9.61 -0.45
N SER A 100 -16.46 10.94 -0.36
CA SER A 100 -16.94 11.84 -1.41
C SER A 100 -16.27 11.51 -2.75
N LYS A 101 -17.06 11.43 -3.83
CA LYS A 101 -16.52 11.21 -5.17
C LYS A 101 -15.50 12.29 -5.55
N MET A 102 -14.33 11.85 -6.00
CA MET A 102 -13.28 12.72 -6.53
C MET A 102 -13.70 13.28 -7.90
N PRO A 103 -13.30 14.52 -8.25
CA PRO A 103 -13.45 15.01 -9.61
C PRO A 103 -12.73 14.10 -10.62
N GLY A 104 -13.41 13.72 -11.71
CA GLY A 104 -12.87 12.73 -12.65
C GLY A 104 -11.56 13.12 -13.33
N ASP A 105 -11.25 14.40 -13.44
CA ASP A 105 -9.97 14.87 -14.02
C ASP A 105 -8.79 14.55 -13.10
N ILE A 106 -8.99 14.70 -11.78
CA ILE A 106 -7.99 14.37 -10.76
C ILE A 106 -7.81 12.85 -10.69
N GLU A 107 -8.91 12.10 -10.70
CA GLU A 107 -8.88 10.63 -10.72
C GLU A 107 -8.05 10.11 -11.91
N ARG A 108 -8.34 10.58 -13.13
CA ARG A 108 -7.55 10.22 -14.33
C ARG A 108 -6.09 10.62 -14.21
N GLY A 109 -5.81 11.78 -13.62
CA GLY A 109 -4.44 12.23 -13.36
C GLY A 109 -3.69 11.27 -12.44
N LEU A 110 -4.33 10.82 -11.36
CA LEU A 110 -3.76 9.87 -10.41
C LEU A 110 -3.61 8.46 -11.01
N THR A 111 -4.61 7.96 -11.74
CA THR A 111 -4.51 6.68 -12.46
C THR A 111 -3.29 6.68 -13.39
N ASN A 112 -3.13 7.72 -14.20
CA ASN A 112 -1.99 7.85 -15.10
C ASN A 112 -0.66 7.96 -14.35
N TYR A 113 -0.65 8.65 -13.20
CA TYR A 113 0.53 8.78 -12.36
C TYR A 113 0.96 7.43 -11.76
N PHE A 114 0.03 6.62 -11.27
CA PHE A 114 0.31 5.34 -10.62
C PHE A 114 0.54 4.18 -11.59
N ALA A 115 0.01 4.25 -12.82
CA ALA A 115 0.13 3.20 -13.83
C ALA A 115 1.54 2.60 -14.01
N PRO A 116 2.64 3.37 -14.19
CA PRO A 116 3.96 2.78 -14.33
C PRO A 116 4.42 2.02 -13.08
N TYR A 117 4.10 2.51 -11.89
CA TYR A 117 4.48 1.87 -10.62
C TYR A 117 3.66 0.61 -10.35
N ASN A 118 2.38 0.61 -10.72
CA ASN A 118 1.49 -0.55 -10.65
C ASN A 118 1.93 -1.67 -11.60
N GLN A 119 2.37 -1.30 -12.81
CA GLN A 119 2.94 -2.25 -13.76
C GLN A 119 4.25 -2.85 -13.21
N GLU A 120 5.13 -2.01 -12.66
CA GLU A 120 6.38 -2.49 -12.06
C GLU A 120 6.12 -3.40 -10.84
N LEU A 121 5.14 -3.07 -10.00
CA LEU A 121 4.69 -3.89 -8.89
C LEU A 121 4.19 -5.25 -9.38
N SER A 122 3.38 -5.26 -10.45
CA SER A 122 2.88 -6.49 -11.05
C SER A 122 4.01 -7.37 -11.57
N ASP A 123 5.00 -6.76 -12.23
CA ASP A 123 6.17 -7.46 -12.74
C ASP A 123 7.05 -8.01 -11.61
N LEU A 124 7.20 -7.28 -10.51
CA LEU A 124 7.95 -7.69 -9.32
C LEU A 124 7.29 -8.86 -8.61
N LEU A 125 5.96 -8.81 -8.44
CA LEU A 125 5.21 -9.81 -7.67
C LEU A 125 4.68 -10.98 -8.50
N LYS A 126 4.75 -10.89 -9.83
CA LYS A 126 4.18 -11.87 -10.77
C LYS A 126 2.67 -12.07 -10.55
N GLU A 127 1.99 -11.00 -10.15
CA GLU A 127 0.56 -10.95 -9.87
C GLU A 127 0.00 -9.65 -10.47
N ASP A 128 -1.30 -9.63 -10.80
CA ASP A 128 -1.93 -8.44 -11.41
C ASP A 128 -2.31 -7.41 -10.35
N PHE A 129 -1.64 -6.26 -10.42
CA PHE A 129 -1.87 -5.04 -9.63
C PHE A 129 -2.14 -3.83 -10.53
N ASN A 130 -2.60 -4.03 -11.77
CA ASN A 130 -2.95 -2.95 -12.68
C ASN A 130 -4.29 -2.30 -12.28
N TRP A 131 -4.26 -1.56 -11.17
CA TRP A 131 -5.36 -0.70 -10.77
C TRP A 131 -5.47 0.48 -11.75
N SER A 132 -6.69 0.70 -12.25
CA SER A 132 -7.04 1.75 -13.20
C SER A 132 -8.23 2.57 -12.71
#